data_AF-A0A930GSN7-F1
#
_entry.id   AF-A0A930GSN7-F1
#
_cell.length_a   1.000
_cell.length_b   1.000
_cell.length_c   1.000
_cell.angle_alpha   90.00
_cell.angle_beta   90.00
_cell.angle_gamma   90.00
#
_symmetry.space_group_name_H-M   'P 1'
#
loop_
_entity.id
_entity.type
_entity.pdbx_description
1 polymer ?
#
loop_
_entity_poly.entity_id
_entity_poly.type
_entity_poly.pdbx_seq_one_letter_code
_entity_poly.pdbx_strand_id
1 'polypeptide(L)' 'MYDFDKIIDRKGTDSLKFDCAKLRGKKGDELSLWVADMDFPVAQPITDALQRRVD' A
#
# COMPACT_ATOMS: atom_id res chain seq x y z
N MET A 1 -13.01 -13.11 8.34
CA MET A 1 -12.25 -13.71 7.22
C MET A 1 -11.61 -12.56 6.47
N TYR A 2 -10.33 -12.67 6.09
CA TYR A 2 -9.65 -11.65 5.30
C TYR A 2 -9.80 -11.99 3.82
N ASP A 3 -10.07 -10.97 3.01
CA ASP A 3 -10.08 -11.09 1.55
C ASP A 3 -8.76 -10.52 1.01
N PHE A 4 -7.84 -11.42 0.66
CA PHE A 4 -6.55 -11.07 0.05
C PHE A 4 -6.62 -11.01 -1.47
N ASP A 5 -7.73 -11.43 -2.08
CA ASP A 5 -7.93 -11.37 -3.54
C ASP A 5 -8.45 -9.98 -3.97
N LYS A 6 -8.96 -9.20 -3.02
CA LYS A 6 -9.34 -7.81 -3.25
C LYS A 6 -8.17 -6.97 -3.73
N ILE A 7 -8.27 -6.49 -4.97
CA ILE A 7 -7.35 -5.50 -5.55
C ILE A 7 -7.60 -4.12 -4.96
N ILE A 8 -6.54 -3.46 -4.51
CA ILE A 8 -6.55 -2.09 -3.99
C ILE A 8 -5.64 -1.23 -4.86
N ASP A 9 -6.17 -0.13 -5.40
CA ASP A 9 -5.34 0.86 -6.06
C ASP A 9 -4.56 1.67 -5.02
N ARG A 10 -3.24 1.60 -5.10
CA ARG A 10 -2.30 2.31 -4.21
C ARG A 10 -1.64 3.51 -4.88
N LYS A 11 -2.01 3.87 -6.12
CA LYS A 11 -1.48 5.06 -6.79
C LYS A 11 -2.04 6.33 -6.17
N GLY A 12 -1.21 7.37 -6.09
CA GLY A 12 -1.58 8.65 -5.49
C GLY A 12 -1.80 8.58 -3.97
N THR A 13 -1.17 7.61 -3.31
CA THR A 13 -1.23 7.44 -1.84
C THR A 13 0.09 7.80 -1.15
N ASP A 14 0.97 8.50 -1.86
CA ASP A 14 2.37 8.75 -1.48
C ASP A 14 3.16 7.45 -1.23
N SER A 15 2.82 6.39 -1.97
CA SER A 15 3.46 5.09 -1.84
C SER A 15 4.83 5.07 -2.51
N LEU A 16 5.90 4.78 -1.76
CA LEU A 16 7.24 4.61 -2.33
C LEU A 16 7.27 3.53 -3.43
N LYS A 17 6.47 2.46 -3.27
CA LYS A 17 6.39 1.34 -4.20
C LYS A 17 5.81 1.73 -5.56
N PHE A 18 4.78 2.58 -5.57
CA PHE A 18 4.06 2.97 -6.80
C PHE A 18 4.41 4.37 -7.28
N ASP A 19 4.32 5.38 -6.42
CA ASP A 19 4.40 6.80 -6.80
C ASP A 19 5.85 7.28 -6.95
N CYS A 20 6.78 6.67 -6.20
CA CYS A 20 8.20 7.03 -6.26
C CYS A 20 9.06 6.09 -7.13
N ALA A 21 8.45 5.19 -7.89
CA ALA A 21 9.17 4.21 -8.69
C ALA A 21 10.17 4.88 -9.66
N LYS A 22 9.75 5.93 -10.38
CA LYS A 22 10.62 6.71 -11.30
C LYS A 22 11.82 7.31 -10.59
N LEU A 23 11.62 7.87 -9.39
CA LEU A 23 12.68 8.45 -8.55
C LEU A 23 13.68 7.40 -8.03
N ARG A 24 13.36 6.11 -8.21
CA ARG A 24 14.18 4.96 -7.79
C ARG A 24 14.71 4.18 -8.99
N GLY A 25 14.74 4.80 -10.17
CA GLY A 25 15.30 4.22 -11.40
C GLY A 25 14.43 3.14 -12.05
N LYS A 26 13.15 3.08 -11.69
CA LYS A 26 12.12 2.25 -12.34
C LYS A 26 11.46 3.04 -13.48
N LYS A 27 10.80 2.38 -14.43
CA LYS A 27 10.17 3.07 -15.57
C LYS A 27 8.93 3.89 -15.15
N GLY A 28 8.29 3.50 -14.07
CA GLY A 28 7.09 4.10 -13.48
C GLY A 28 5.78 3.71 -14.13
N ASP A 29 5.81 2.84 -15.14
CA ASP A 29 4.64 2.27 -15.82
C ASP A 29 4.60 0.73 -15.70
N GLU A 30 5.62 0.11 -15.10
CA GLU A 30 5.65 -1.32 -14.81
C GLU A 30 4.82 -1.71 -13.59
N LEU A 31 4.59 -3.02 -13.46
CA LEU A 31 4.04 -3.61 -12.25
C LEU A 31 5.09 -3.55 -11.12
N SER A 32 4.81 -2.77 -10.08
CA SER A 32 5.72 -2.59 -8.94
C SER A 32 5.75 -3.80 -8.01
N LEU A 33 6.84 -4.56 -8.03
CA LEU A 33 7.06 -5.75 -7.17
C LEU A 33 8.38 -5.70 -6.37
N TRP A 34 8.94 -4.50 -6.17
CA TRP A 34 10.34 -4.32 -5.74
C TRP A 34 10.53 -3.87 -4.30
N VAL A 35 9.56 -3.17 -3.70
CA VAL A 35 9.60 -2.78 -2.29
C VAL A 35 8.99 -3.90 -1.44
N ALA A 36 9.61 -4.20 -0.31
CA ALA A 36 9.12 -5.17 0.67
C ALA A 36 7.97 -4.59 1.54
N ASP A 37 6.93 -4.07 0.89
CA ASP A 37 5.63 -3.77 1.49
C ASP A 37 4.52 -4.56 0.76
N MET A 38 3.34 -4.61 1.36
CA MET A 38 2.22 -5.41 0.85
C MET A 38 1.17 -4.54 0.18
N ASP A 39 0.43 -5.11 -0.77
CA ASP A 39 -0.71 -4.46 -1.44
C ASP A 39 -2.05 -4.82 -0.77
N PHE A 40 -2.00 -5.18 0.51
CA PHE A 40 -3.14 -5.56 1.33
C PHE A 40 -3.49 -4.46 2.34
N PRO A 41 -4.75 -4.37 2.78
CA PRO A 41 -5.09 -3.47 3.86
C PRO A 41 -4.46 -3.95 5.17
N VAL A 42 -4.20 -3.01 6.07
CA VAL A 42 -3.82 -3.33 7.45
C VAL A 42 -4.95 -4.10 8.13
N ALA A 43 -4.61 -5.05 9.01
CA ALA A 43 -5.59 -5.85 9.71
C ALA A 43 -6.55 -4.98 10.56
N GLN A 44 -7.84 -5.32 10.54
CA GLN A 44 -8.89 -4.55 11.24
C GLN A 44 -8.54 -4.18 12.70
N PRO A 45 -8.00 -5.10 13.55
CA PRO A 45 -7.67 -4.74 14.93
C PRO A 45 -6.64 -3.61 15.07
N ILE A 46 -5.74 -3.47 14.09
CA ILE A 46 -4.73 -2.41 14.06
C ILE A 46 -5.37 -1.10 13.62
N THR A 47 -6.19 -1.11 12.57
CA THR A 47 -6.93 0.06 12.11
C THR A 47 -7.85 0.61 13.22
N ASP A 48 -8.56 -0.26 13.94
CA ASP A 48 -9.42 0.13 15.07
C ASP A 48 -8.61 0.76 16.21
N ALA A 49 -7.41 0.25 16.48
CA ALA A 49 -6.53 0.81 17.49
C ALA A 49 -6.01 2.20 17.10
N LEU A 50 -5.72 2.42 15.81
CA LEU A 50 -5.33 3.74 15.31
C LEU A 50 -6.48 4.74 15.38
N GLN A 51 -7.70 4.34 14.99
CA GLN A 51 -8.88 5.21 15.04
C GLN A 51 -9.18 5.67 16.48
N ARG A 52 -9.21 4.74 17.44
CA ARG A 52 -9.40 5.05 18.88
C ARG A 52 -8.36 6.01 19.45
N ARG A 53 -7.20 6.13 18.82
CA ARG A 53 -6.11 7.00 19.28
C ARG A 53 -6.22 8.42 18.72
N VAL A 54 -6.85 8.60 17.57
CA VAL A 54 -6.99 9.90 16.89
C VAL A 54 -8.33 10.58 17.17
N ASP A 55 -9.34 9.82 17.59
CA ASP A 55 -10.59 10.32 18.20
C ASP A 55 -10.34 10.93 19.58
#